data_AF-A0A6A5KF51-F1
#
_entry.id   AF-A0A6A5KF51-F1
#
_cell.length_a   1.000
_cell.length_b   1.000
_cell.length_c   1.000
_cell.angle_alpha   90.00
_cell.angle_beta   90.00
_cell.angle_gamma   90.00
#
_symmetry.space_group_name_H-M   'P 1'
#
loop_
_entity.id
_entity.type
_entity.pdbx_description
1 polymer ?
#
loop_
_entity_poly.entity_id
_entity_poly.type
_entity_poly.pdbx_seq_one_letter_code
_entity_poly.pdbx_strand_id
1 'polypeptide(L)'
;MLASLWRGSGCLTRLQKPLAFVVHSLGGIILKDAIRRSEIVRDRTKLVIFLGTPHRGSAYAGWGQIASNLARVALQDSNKRLLETLEVNNEVLDNIHEEFKTIAFAGAIKIHSFQEAQGVTGMKGMSAKVVDDFSSKLDLPRERETVESIDANHMQMARYSSRDDQGYRAISGVLKAFVRQELERQQIQRAVAVDVADAACT
;
A
#
# COMPACT_ATOMS: atom_id res chain seq x y z
N MET A 1 45.95 37.66 -1.42
CA MET A 1 46.32 36.43 -0.67
C MET A 1 45.04 35.69 -0.31
N LEU A 2 44.82 34.54 -0.98
CA LEU A 2 44.08 33.32 -0.56
C LEU A 2 42.86 33.51 0.37
N ALA A 3 41.63 33.18 -0.02
CA ALA A 3 41.23 31.81 -0.31
C ALA A 3 40.06 31.72 -1.30
N SER A 4 40.37 31.19 -2.48
CA SER A 4 39.47 30.39 -3.29
C SER A 4 39.67 28.94 -2.86
N LEU A 5 38.58 28.17 -2.68
CA LEU A 5 38.45 26.68 -2.66
C LEU A 5 37.42 26.23 -1.62
N TRP A 6 36.14 26.36 -1.96
CA TRP A 6 35.12 25.39 -1.57
C TRP A 6 34.11 25.24 -2.73
N ARG A 7 34.62 24.82 -3.89
CA ARG A 7 33.81 24.04 -4.84
C ARG A 7 33.83 22.60 -4.34
N GLY A 8 32.90 22.30 -3.44
CA GLY A 8 32.44 20.95 -3.18
C GLY A 8 31.11 20.76 -3.90
N SER A 9 31.18 20.41 -5.18
CA SER A 9 30.05 19.83 -5.91
C SER A 9 29.55 18.62 -5.13
N GLY A 10 28.28 18.63 -4.73
CA GLY A 10 27.72 17.49 -4.00
C GLY A 10 26.49 17.77 -3.14
N CYS A 11 25.70 18.81 -3.42
CA CYS A 11 24.28 18.77 -3.08
C CYS A 11 23.59 17.74 -4.00
N LEU A 12 23.99 16.46 -3.89
CA LEU A 12 23.05 15.39 -4.09
C LEU A 12 22.08 15.58 -2.94
N THR A 13 20.91 16.17 -3.18
CA THR A 13 19.74 15.86 -2.38
C THR A 13 19.84 14.36 -2.11
N ARG A 14 19.98 13.94 -0.84
CA ARG A 14 20.01 12.51 -0.52
C ARG A 14 18.80 11.94 -1.23
N LEU A 15 18.99 11.21 -2.34
CA LEU A 15 17.90 10.64 -3.12
C LEU A 15 17.17 9.75 -2.13
N GLN A 16 16.09 10.28 -1.55
CA GLN A 16 15.43 9.61 -0.45
C GLN A 16 14.86 8.34 -1.05
N LYS A 17 15.34 7.19 -0.56
CA LYS A 17 14.99 5.90 -1.15
C LYS A 17 13.47 5.78 -1.20
N PRO A 18 12.89 5.47 -2.36
CA PRO A 18 11.44 5.31 -2.50
C PRO A 18 10.98 4.15 -1.62
N LEU A 19 9.79 4.30 -1.06
CA LEU A 19 9.16 3.33 -0.19
C LEU A 19 8.11 2.54 -0.98
N ALA A 20 8.15 1.22 -0.81
CA ALA A 20 7.13 0.30 -1.23
C ALA A 20 6.60 -0.42 0.01
N PHE A 21 5.29 -0.46 0.16
CA PHE A 21 4.64 -1.15 1.27
C PHE A 21 3.86 -2.36 0.79
N VAL A 22 3.88 -3.43 1.56
CA VAL A 22 2.95 -4.55 1.45
C VAL A 22 2.20 -4.63 2.77
N VAL A 23 0.89 -4.46 2.73
CA VAL A 23 0.05 -4.34 3.92
C VAL A 23 -1.14 -5.26 3.82
N HIS A 24 -1.47 -5.92 4.92
CA HIS A 24 -2.58 -6.86 5.02
C HIS A 24 -3.67 -6.31 5.93
N SER A 25 -4.94 -6.52 5.55
CA SER A 25 -6.09 -6.24 6.41
C SER A 25 -6.04 -4.80 6.95
N LEU A 26 -6.23 -4.61 8.25
CA LEU A 26 -6.19 -3.32 8.95
C LEU A 26 -4.84 -2.60 8.89
N GLY A 27 -3.74 -3.32 8.61
CA GLY A 27 -2.44 -2.69 8.39
C GLY A 27 -2.48 -1.67 7.25
N GLY A 28 -3.36 -1.87 6.26
CA GLY A 28 -3.57 -0.90 5.19
C GLY A 28 -4.21 0.40 5.67
N ILE A 29 -5.15 0.34 6.61
CA ILE A 29 -5.76 1.55 7.22
C ILE A 29 -4.72 2.33 8.04
N ILE A 30 -3.90 1.62 8.82
CA ILE A 30 -2.81 2.22 9.59
C ILE A 30 -1.82 2.94 8.65
N LEU A 31 -1.44 2.30 7.53
CA LEU A 31 -0.55 2.92 6.56
C LEU A 31 -1.16 4.16 5.90
N LYS A 32 -2.46 4.13 5.54
CA LYS A 32 -3.15 5.30 5.00
C LYS A 32 -3.06 6.48 5.96
N ASP A 33 -3.37 6.27 7.25
CA ASP A 33 -3.31 7.33 8.26
C ASP A 33 -1.85 7.81 8.49
N ALA A 34 -0.87 6.93 8.43
CA ALA A 34 0.55 7.32 8.50
C ALA A 34 0.98 8.21 7.31
N ILE A 35 0.59 7.86 6.09
CA ILE A 35 0.84 8.65 4.86
C ILE A 35 0.09 10.00 4.93
N ARG A 36 -1.12 9.99 5.48
CA ARG A 36 -1.92 11.20 5.69
C ARG A 36 -1.23 12.16 6.67
N ARG A 37 -0.65 11.66 7.75
CA ARG A 37 -0.02 12.48 8.81
C ARG A 37 1.45 12.84 8.57
N SER A 38 2.18 12.09 7.76
CA SER A 38 3.63 12.28 7.56
C SER A 38 3.98 12.60 6.12
N GLU A 39 4.40 13.85 5.86
CA GLU A 39 4.89 14.29 4.55
C GLU A 39 6.09 13.45 4.08
N ILE A 40 7.01 13.11 4.97
CA ILE A 40 8.18 12.29 4.63
C ILE A 40 7.76 10.91 4.13
N VAL A 41 6.79 10.26 4.80
CA VAL A 41 6.28 8.96 4.36
C VAL A 41 5.53 9.12 3.04
N ARG A 42 4.69 10.15 2.94
CA ARG A 42 3.91 10.47 1.74
C ARG A 42 4.79 10.65 0.50
N ASP A 43 5.77 11.53 0.56
CA ASP A 43 6.60 11.92 -0.58
C ASP A 43 7.48 10.79 -1.07
N ARG A 44 7.88 9.91 -0.15
CA ARG A 44 8.71 8.75 -0.46
C ARG A 44 7.92 7.55 -0.92
N THR A 45 6.65 7.43 -0.58
CA THR A 45 5.83 6.27 -0.98
C THR A 45 5.57 6.31 -2.48
N LYS A 46 5.91 5.22 -3.18
CA LYS A 46 5.70 5.08 -4.63
C LYS A 46 4.88 3.85 -5.00
N LEU A 47 4.83 2.85 -4.12
CA LEU A 47 4.03 1.64 -4.29
C LEU A 47 3.36 1.25 -2.97
N VAL A 48 2.09 0.88 -3.03
CA VAL A 48 1.41 0.18 -1.94
C VAL A 48 0.69 -1.03 -2.51
N ILE A 49 0.98 -2.20 -1.95
CA ILE A 49 0.29 -3.45 -2.22
C ILE A 49 -0.62 -3.75 -1.03
N PHE A 50 -1.94 -3.68 -1.23
CA PHE A 50 -2.95 -4.04 -0.24
C PHE A 50 -3.35 -5.50 -0.41
N LEU A 51 -3.43 -6.24 0.70
CA LEU A 51 -3.90 -7.61 0.76
C LEU A 51 -5.16 -7.65 1.63
N GLY A 52 -6.34 -7.69 1.00
CA GLY A 52 -7.62 -7.74 1.71
C GLY A 52 -7.87 -6.55 2.64
N THR A 53 -7.30 -5.38 2.38
CA THR A 53 -7.58 -4.21 3.23
C THR A 53 -9.03 -3.76 3.03
N PRO A 54 -9.85 -3.63 4.09
CA PRO A 54 -11.15 -2.98 3.95
C PRO A 54 -10.91 -1.48 3.79
N HIS A 55 -11.05 -0.95 2.57
CA HIS A 55 -10.78 0.44 2.26
C HIS A 55 -11.91 1.38 2.68
N ARG A 56 -13.16 0.88 2.65
CA ARG A 56 -14.40 1.60 2.94
C ARG A 56 -15.51 0.62 3.33
N GLY A 57 -16.53 1.10 4.02
CA GLY A 57 -17.79 0.38 4.14
C GLY A 57 -18.50 0.26 2.78
N SER A 58 -19.34 -0.75 2.63
CA SER A 58 -20.21 -0.93 1.47
C SER A 58 -21.68 -0.98 1.90
N ALA A 59 -22.60 -0.79 0.95
CA ALA A 59 -24.03 -1.01 1.22
C ALA A 59 -24.33 -2.47 1.63
N TYR A 60 -23.47 -3.41 1.24
CA TYR A 60 -23.57 -4.84 1.56
C TYR A 60 -22.89 -5.20 2.88
N ALA A 61 -21.84 -4.47 3.28
CA ALA A 61 -21.10 -4.65 4.52
C ALA A 61 -20.63 -3.30 5.06
N GLY A 62 -21.37 -2.75 6.02
CA GLY A 62 -20.90 -1.62 6.81
C GLY A 62 -19.68 -2.00 7.64
N TRP A 63 -18.97 -0.99 8.14
CA TRP A 63 -17.78 -1.17 8.97
C TRP A 63 -18.01 -2.07 10.20
N GLY A 64 -19.21 -2.09 10.78
CA GLY A 64 -19.59 -3.05 11.83
C GLY A 64 -19.54 -4.51 11.39
N GLN A 65 -20.07 -4.83 10.20
CA GLN A 65 -19.99 -6.19 9.69
C GLN A 65 -18.55 -6.58 9.34
N ILE A 66 -17.77 -5.65 8.77
CA ILE A 66 -16.35 -5.85 8.49
C ILE A 66 -15.58 -6.11 9.80
N ALA A 67 -15.83 -5.31 10.83
CA ALA A 67 -15.19 -5.46 12.13
C ALA A 67 -15.56 -6.81 12.78
N SER A 68 -16.83 -7.20 12.74
CA SER A 68 -17.31 -8.51 13.20
C SER A 68 -16.64 -9.67 12.45
N ASN A 69 -16.59 -9.62 11.12
CA ASN A 69 -15.91 -10.63 10.30
C ASN A 69 -14.44 -10.76 10.67
N LEU A 70 -13.76 -9.61 10.80
CA LEU A 70 -12.36 -9.56 11.22
C LEU A 70 -12.15 -10.06 12.64
N ALA A 71 -13.06 -9.78 13.58
CA ALA A 71 -12.95 -10.22 14.98
C ALA A 71 -13.00 -11.74 15.10
N ARG A 72 -13.78 -12.37 14.22
CA ARG A 72 -13.89 -13.83 14.15
C ARG A 72 -12.60 -14.47 13.65
N VAL A 73 -11.89 -13.85 12.69
CA VAL A 73 -10.61 -14.38 12.18
C VAL A 73 -9.39 -13.90 12.98
N ALA A 74 -9.54 -12.83 13.77
CA ALA A 74 -8.49 -12.27 14.59
C ALA A 74 -8.34 -13.07 15.90
N LEU A 75 -7.34 -13.94 15.97
CA LEU A 75 -7.02 -14.75 17.14
C LEU A 75 -6.36 -13.95 18.31
N GLN A 76 -6.27 -12.62 18.23
CA GLN A 76 -5.54 -11.79 19.21
C GLN A 76 -6.41 -10.68 19.83
N ASP A 77 -6.28 -10.49 21.14
CA ASP A 77 -7.11 -9.54 21.91
C ASP A 77 -6.84 -8.06 21.59
N SER A 78 -5.61 -7.71 21.19
CA SER A 78 -5.28 -6.36 20.71
C SER A 78 -6.07 -5.98 19.47
N ASN A 79 -6.32 -6.95 18.58
CA ASN A 79 -7.10 -6.73 17.37
C ASN A 79 -8.58 -6.55 17.71
N LYS A 80 -9.12 -7.21 18.74
CA LYS A 80 -10.53 -7.03 19.13
C LYS A 80 -10.83 -5.59 19.56
N ARG A 81 -9.99 -5.00 20.42
CA ARG A 81 -10.15 -3.57 20.81
C ARG A 81 -10.03 -2.62 19.63
N LEU A 82 -9.10 -2.90 18.72
CA LEU A 82 -8.96 -2.13 17.48
C LEU A 82 -10.23 -2.23 16.64
N LEU A 83 -10.82 -3.42 16.53
CA LEU A 83 -12.03 -3.69 15.75
C LEU A 83 -13.27 -3.01 16.36
N GLU A 84 -13.44 -3.06 17.68
CA GLU A 84 -14.47 -2.29 18.40
C GLU A 84 -14.34 -0.78 18.10
N THR A 85 -13.10 -0.29 18.04
CA THR A 85 -12.82 1.12 17.71
C THR A 85 -13.14 1.45 16.25
N LEU A 86 -13.05 0.49 15.31
CA LEU A 86 -13.42 0.72 13.92
C LEU A 86 -14.92 0.98 13.78
N GLU A 87 -15.77 0.20 14.47
CA GLU A 87 -17.24 0.35 14.40
C GLU A 87 -17.69 1.74 14.85
N VAL A 88 -17.01 2.29 15.85
CA VAL A 88 -17.33 3.60 16.46
C VAL A 88 -16.86 4.76 15.57
N ASN A 89 -15.83 4.56 14.74
CA ASN A 89 -15.14 5.64 14.02
C ASN A 89 -15.33 5.59 12.50
N ASN A 90 -16.49 5.14 12.01
CA ASN A 90 -16.77 4.98 10.58
C ASN A 90 -16.48 6.25 9.76
N GLU A 91 -16.92 7.42 10.23
CA GLU A 91 -16.66 8.70 9.55
C GLU A 91 -15.17 9.01 9.42
N VAL A 92 -14.38 8.69 10.45
CA VAL A 92 -12.93 8.88 10.43
C VAL A 92 -12.28 7.94 9.41
N LEU A 93 -12.75 6.69 9.32
CA LEU A 93 -12.23 5.72 8.37
C LEU A 93 -12.54 6.12 6.91
N ASP A 94 -13.74 6.63 6.66
CA ASP A 94 -14.14 7.12 5.34
C ASP A 94 -13.36 8.40 4.97
N ASN A 95 -13.12 9.30 5.92
CA ASN A 95 -12.23 10.46 5.70
C ASN A 95 -10.80 10.04 5.37
N ILE A 96 -10.23 9.08 6.12
CA ILE A 96 -8.91 8.51 5.82
C ILE A 96 -8.88 7.92 4.41
N HIS A 97 -9.96 7.27 3.98
CA HIS A 97 -10.07 6.70 2.64
C HIS A 97 -10.03 7.76 1.54
N GLU A 98 -10.85 8.80 1.63
CA GLU A 98 -10.95 9.86 0.62
C GLU A 98 -9.69 10.75 0.57
N GLU A 99 -9.13 11.09 1.73
CA GLU A 99 -7.85 11.82 1.78
C GLU A 99 -6.72 11.00 1.17
N PHE A 100 -6.66 9.69 1.48
CA PHE A 100 -5.64 8.82 0.88
C PHE A 100 -5.77 8.72 -0.64
N LYS A 101 -6.99 8.64 -1.19
CA LYS A 101 -7.20 8.65 -2.66
C LYS A 101 -6.62 9.91 -3.29
N THR A 102 -6.90 11.06 -2.68
CA THR A 102 -6.38 12.36 -3.14
C THR A 102 -4.84 12.39 -3.11
N ILE A 103 -4.25 11.94 -2.01
CA ILE A 103 -2.79 11.85 -1.84
C ILE A 103 -2.18 10.88 -2.85
N ALA A 104 -2.76 9.69 -3.02
CA ALA A 104 -2.25 8.67 -3.93
C ALA A 104 -2.27 9.16 -5.38
N PHE A 105 -3.34 9.86 -5.78
CA PHE A 105 -3.45 10.45 -7.10
C PHE A 105 -2.41 11.54 -7.33
N ALA A 106 -2.31 12.51 -6.41
CA ALA A 106 -1.37 13.63 -6.51
C ALA A 106 0.10 13.19 -6.44
N GLY A 107 0.42 12.26 -5.54
CA GLY A 107 1.76 11.69 -5.34
C GLY A 107 2.15 10.64 -6.38
N ALA A 108 1.27 10.35 -7.34
CA ALA A 108 1.47 9.33 -8.36
C ALA A 108 1.80 7.93 -7.77
N ILE A 109 1.22 7.61 -6.62
CA ILE A 109 1.44 6.34 -5.92
C ILE A 109 0.76 5.23 -6.72
N LYS A 110 1.52 4.19 -7.08
CA LYS A 110 0.95 2.97 -7.67
C LYS A 110 0.32 2.12 -6.59
N ILE A 111 -0.90 1.66 -6.82
CA ILE A 111 -1.65 0.80 -5.91
C ILE A 111 -1.86 -0.55 -6.58
N HIS A 112 -1.64 -1.62 -5.82
CA HIS A 112 -2.03 -2.97 -6.21
C HIS A 112 -2.90 -3.57 -5.12
N SER A 113 -4.15 -3.88 -5.43
CA SER A 113 -5.14 -4.38 -4.48
C SER A 113 -5.40 -5.86 -4.76
N PHE A 114 -4.91 -6.73 -3.87
CA PHE A 114 -5.22 -8.16 -3.91
C PHE A 114 -6.44 -8.46 -3.04
N GLN A 115 -7.42 -9.11 -3.64
CA GLN A 115 -8.67 -9.51 -3.01
C GLN A 115 -8.59 -10.99 -2.64
N GLU A 116 -9.20 -11.37 -1.51
CA GLU A 116 -9.41 -12.78 -1.21
C GLU A 116 -10.44 -13.37 -2.20
N ALA A 117 -10.21 -14.59 -2.69
CA ALA A 117 -11.17 -15.28 -3.55
C ALA A 117 -12.04 -16.26 -2.77
N GLN A 118 -11.57 -16.76 -1.62
CA GLN A 118 -12.27 -17.77 -0.83
C GLN A 118 -12.85 -17.19 0.46
N GLY A 119 -14.07 -17.60 0.80
CA GLY A 119 -14.61 -17.36 2.13
C GLY A 119 -13.89 -18.19 3.20
N VAL A 120 -14.07 -17.82 4.46
CA VAL A 120 -13.54 -18.61 5.58
C VAL A 120 -14.41 -19.85 5.76
N THR A 121 -13.89 -21.05 5.48
CA THR A 121 -14.61 -22.32 5.67
C THR A 121 -14.28 -22.94 7.05
N GLY A 122 -15.23 -23.68 7.64
CA GLY A 122 -15.03 -24.37 8.92
C GLY A 122 -15.35 -23.56 10.19
N MET A 123 -15.67 -22.27 10.07
CA MET A 123 -16.23 -21.47 11.16
C MET A 123 -17.75 -21.32 11.00
N LYS A 124 -18.53 -21.79 11.98
CA LYS A 124 -20.01 -21.79 11.95
C LYS A 124 -20.54 -20.37 11.66
N GLY A 125 -21.24 -20.17 10.54
CA GLY A 125 -21.77 -18.86 10.12
C GLY A 125 -20.79 -17.94 9.39
N MET A 126 -19.66 -18.45 8.89
CA MET A 126 -18.84 -17.79 7.86
C MET A 126 -18.73 -18.74 6.68
N SER A 127 -19.29 -18.34 5.55
CA SER A 127 -19.06 -18.97 4.24
C SER A 127 -18.67 -17.93 3.18
N ALA A 128 -18.57 -16.66 3.59
CA ALA A 128 -18.30 -15.52 2.74
C ALA A 128 -16.90 -14.95 3.02
N LYS A 129 -16.45 -14.09 2.12
CA LYS A 129 -15.22 -13.29 2.28
C LYS A 129 -15.32 -12.43 3.55
N VAL A 130 -14.20 -12.22 4.21
CA VAL A 130 -14.08 -11.29 5.34
C VAL A 130 -14.30 -9.86 4.88
N VAL A 131 -13.70 -9.50 3.74
CA VAL A 131 -13.81 -8.20 3.08
C VAL A 131 -14.33 -8.42 1.65
N ASP A 132 -15.44 -7.78 1.31
CA ASP A 132 -16.02 -7.90 -0.02
C ASP A 132 -15.20 -7.17 -1.11
N ASP A 133 -15.49 -7.48 -2.37
CA ASP A 133 -14.72 -6.96 -3.52
C ASP A 133 -14.90 -5.45 -3.72
N PHE A 134 -16.01 -4.87 -3.26
CA PHE A 134 -16.22 -3.43 -3.28
C PHE A 134 -15.39 -2.74 -2.19
N SER A 135 -15.37 -3.31 -0.99
CA SER A 135 -14.59 -2.77 0.13
C SER A 135 -13.09 -2.97 -0.03
N SER A 136 -12.62 -3.96 -0.80
CA SER A 136 -11.19 -4.28 -0.93
C SER A 136 -10.42 -3.52 -2.01
N LYS A 137 -11.03 -2.51 -2.64
CA LYS A 137 -10.42 -1.66 -3.66
C LYS A 137 -10.65 -0.17 -3.40
N LEU A 138 -9.85 0.69 -4.03
CA LEU A 138 -9.95 2.14 -3.90
C LEU A 138 -10.82 2.81 -4.99
N ASP A 139 -11.11 2.11 -6.08
CA ASP A 139 -11.73 2.64 -7.30
C ASP A 139 -10.94 3.81 -7.90
N LEU A 140 -9.62 3.67 -7.95
CA LEU A 140 -8.78 4.58 -8.72
C LEU A 140 -8.77 4.17 -10.21
N PRO A 141 -8.37 5.08 -11.13
CA PRO A 141 -8.15 4.73 -12.53
C PRO A 141 -7.18 3.54 -12.69
N ARG A 142 -7.33 2.75 -13.76
CA ARG A 142 -6.56 1.52 -13.99
C ARG A 142 -5.04 1.75 -14.08
N GLU A 143 -4.64 2.96 -14.47
CA GLU A 143 -3.24 3.39 -14.54
C GLU A 143 -2.63 3.58 -13.13
N ARG A 144 -3.47 3.69 -12.11
CA ARG A 144 -3.10 3.93 -10.71
C ARG A 144 -3.37 2.73 -9.81
N GLU A 145 -4.45 2.00 -10.03
CA GLU A 145 -4.82 0.81 -9.27
C GLU A 145 -4.99 -0.41 -10.16
N THR A 146 -4.24 -1.47 -9.84
CA THR A 146 -4.47 -2.82 -10.37
C THR A 146 -5.18 -3.64 -9.30
N VAL A 147 -6.28 -4.31 -9.66
CA VAL A 147 -7.05 -5.17 -8.75
C VAL A 147 -6.97 -6.60 -9.26
N GLU A 148 -6.53 -7.51 -8.40
CA GLU A 148 -6.37 -8.94 -8.69
C GLU A 148 -6.89 -9.77 -7.51
N SER A 149 -7.17 -11.06 -7.73
CA SER A 149 -7.58 -11.97 -6.67
C SER A 149 -6.47 -12.98 -6.36
N ILE A 150 -6.33 -13.33 -5.08
CA ILE A 150 -5.53 -14.47 -4.62
C ILE A 150 -6.50 -15.58 -4.24
N ASP A 151 -6.27 -16.79 -4.76
CA ASP A 151 -7.07 -17.98 -4.44
C ASP A 151 -6.79 -18.51 -3.02
N ALA A 152 -7.18 -17.70 -2.04
CA ALA A 152 -7.03 -17.93 -0.62
C ALA A 152 -8.11 -17.14 0.13
N ASN A 153 -8.36 -17.53 1.39
CA ASN A 153 -9.15 -16.72 2.32
C ASN A 153 -8.29 -15.61 2.96
N HIS A 154 -8.95 -14.69 3.66
CA HIS A 154 -8.32 -13.53 4.30
C HIS A 154 -7.10 -13.85 5.17
N MET A 155 -7.10 -15.00 5.84
CA MET A 155 -6.02 -15.42 6.73
C MET A 155 -4.83 -15.99 5.96
N GLN A 156 -5.10 -16.71 4.87
CA GLN A 156 -4.10 -17.42 4.09
C GLN A 156 -3.53 -16.59 2.93
N MET A 157 -4.23 -15.54 2.48
CA MET A 157 -3.79 -14.73 1.33
C MET A 157 -2.44 -14.02 1.52
N ALA A 158 -1.92 -13.96 2.76
CA ALA A 158 -0.62 -13.38 3.09
C ALA A 158 0.36 -14.41 3.70
N ARG A 159 0.06 -15.71 3.60
CA ARG A 159 0.86 -16.80 4.18
C ARG A 159 1.17 -17.82 3.11
N TYR A 160 2.46 -18.02 2.84
CA TYR A 160 2.91 -18.88 1.76
C TYR A 160 3.88 -19.92 2.29
N SER A 161 3.72 -21.17 1.85
CA SER A 161 4.57 -22.30 2.24
C SER A 161 5.92 -22.29 1.51
N SER A 162 5.99 -21.66 0.34
CA SER A 162 7.20 -21.62 -0.48
C SER A 162 7.23 -20.42 -1.43
N ARG A 163 8.37 -20.21 -2.10
CA ARG A 163 8.53 -19.21 -3.17
C ARG A 163 7.82 -19.62 -4.47
N ASP A 164 7.37 -20.86 -4.56
CA ASP A 164 6.67 -21.40 -5.73
C ASP A 164 5.16 -21.21 -5.66
N ASP A 165 4.65 -20.80 -4.48
CA ASP A 165 3.26 -20.45 -4.27
C ASP A 165 2.81 -19.33 -5.22
N GLN A 166 1.62 -19.49 -5.81
CA GLN A 166 1.08 -18.55 -6.79
C GLN A 166 0.88 -17.14 -6.18
N GLY A 167 0.37 -17.04 -4.95
CA GLY A 167 0.18 -15.76 -4.27
C GLY A 167 1.51 -15.07 -3.98
N TYR A 168 2.51 -15.84 -3.53
CA TYR A 168 3.87 -15.31 -3.34
C TYR A 168 4.47 -14.78 -4.65
N ARG A 169 4.32 -15.54 -5.74
CA ARG A 169 4.81 -15.14 -7.07
C ARG A 169 4.10 -13.91 -7.60
N ALA A 170 2.80 -13.77 -7.38
CA ALA A 170 2.04 -12.59 -7.77
C ALA A 170 2.58 -11.33 -7.06
N ILE A 171 2.62 -11.33 -5.71
CA ILE A 171 3.11 -10.18 -4.94
C ILE A 171 4.57 -9.86 -5.25
N SER A 172 5.44 -10.88 -5.27
CA SER A 172 6.86 -10.67 -5.54
C SER A 172 7.12 -10.25 -6.99
N GLY A 173 6.25 -10.62 -7.93
CA GLY A 173 6.27 -10.14 -9.30
C GLY A 173 6.03 -8.63 -9.38
N VAL A 174 5.00 -8.13 -8.70
CA VAL A 174 4.71 -6.68 -8.59
C VAL A 174 5.89 -5.93 -7.98
N LEU A 175 6.43 -6.43 -6.86
CA LEU A 175 7.60 -5.81 -6.20
C LEU A 175 8.84 -5.78 -7.10
N LYS A 176 9.16 -6.89 -7.77
CA LYS A 176 10.32 -6.98 -8.68
C LYS A 176 10.16 -6.02 -9.86
N ALA A 177 8.97 -5.93 -10.44
CA ALA A 177 8.67 -5.00 -11.53
C ALA A 177 8.86 -3.55 -11.07
N PHE A 178 8.34 -3.19 -9.89
CA PHE A 178 8.54 -1.87 -9.31
C PHE A 178 10.01 -1.55 -9.06
N VAL A 179 10.76 -2.46 -8.43
CA VAL A 179 12.19 -2.25 -8.17
C VAL A 179 12.97 -2.03 -9.47
N ARG A 180 12.68 -2.81 -10.51
CA ARG A 180 13.33 -2.65 -11.83
C ARG A 180 13.05 -1.26 -12.42
N GLN A 181 11.79 -0.85 -12.48
CA GLN A 181 11.38 0.46 -12.99
C GLN A 181 12.06 1.60 -12.23
N GLU A 182 12.17 1.47 -10.91
CA GLU A 182 12.73 2.49 -10.05
C GLU A 182 14.26 2.60 -10.17
N LEU A 183 14.95 1.46 -10.36
CA LEU A 183 16.39 1.46 -10.66
C LEU A 183 16.67 2.13 -12.01
N GLU A 184 15.89 1.81 -13.04
CA GLU A 184 15.98 2.45 -14.37
C GLU A 184 15.73 3.96 -14.27
N ARG A 185 14.69 4.39 -13.54
CA ARG A 185 14.38 5.80 -13.30
C ARG A 185 15.54 6.53 -12.62
N GLN A 186 16.16 5.93 -11.61
CA GLN A 186 17.30 6.53 -10.92
C GLN A 186 18.55 6.62 -11.79
N GLN A 187 18.79 5.65 -12.68
CA GLN A 187 19.90 5.71 -13.64
C GLN A 187 19.72 6.87 -14.62
N ILE A 188 18.51 7.02 -15.18
CA ILE A 188 18.17 8.12 -16.08
C ILE A 188 18.36 9.47 -15.38
N GLN A 189 17.83 9.62 -14.15
CA GLN A 189 17.97 10.86 -13.40
C GLN A 189 19.43 11.23 -13.11
N ARG A 190 20.28 10.23 -12.83
CA ARG A 190 21.71 10.45 -12.65
C ARG A 190 22.40 10.87 -13.95
N ALA A 191 22.08 10.23 -15.07
CA ALA A 191 22.63 10.59 -16.38
C ALA A 191 22.29 12.03 -16.77
N VAL A 192 21.01 12.41 -16.67
CA VAL A 192 20.56 13.78 -16.97
C VAL A 192 21.23 14.82 -16.06
N ALA A 193 21.41 14.50 -14.77
CA ALA A 193 22.08 15.42 -13.84
C ALA A 193 23.56 15.65 -14.19
N VAL A 194 24.24 14.65 -14.76
CA VAL A 194 25.62 14.77 -15.26
C VAL A 194 25.64 15.65 -16.51
N ASP A 195 24.77 15.38 -17.50
CA ASP A 195 24.72 16.15 -18.74
C ASP A 195 24.45 17.65 -18.50
N VAL A 196 23.53 17.97 -17.58
CA VAL A 196 23.22 19.36 -17.20
C VAL A 196 24.40 20.03 -16.49
N ALA A 197 25.14 19.30 -15.66
CA ALA A 197 26.33 19.83 -14.99
C ALA A 197 27.45 20.12 -16.00
N ASP A 198 27.64 19.25 -16.99
CA ASP A 198 28.64 19.42 -18.04
C ASP A 198 28.30 20.60 -18.96
N ALA A 199 27.02 20.76 -19.34
CA ALA A 199 26.54 21.88 -20.16
C ALA A 199 26.62 23.24 -19.44
N ALA A 200 26.56 23.28 -18.12
CA ALA A 200 26.71 24.51 -17.33
C ALA A 200 28.19 24.94 -17.14
N CYS A 201 29.13 24.07 -17.50
CA CYS A 201 30.57 24.31 -17.38
C CYS A 201 31.26 24.77 -18.68
N THR A 202 30.55 24.74 -19.81
CA THR A 202 30.96 25.26 -21.13
C THR A 202 30.38 26.63 -21.41
#